data_AF-A0A966Y6I2-F1
#
_entry.id   AF-A0A966Y6I2-F1
#
_cell.length_a   1.000
_cell.length_b   1.000
_cell.length_c   1.000
_cell.angle_alpha   90.00
_cell.angle_beta   90.00
_cell.angle_gamma   90.00
#
_symmetry.space_group_name_H-M   'P 1'
#
loop_
_entity.id
_entity.type
_entity.pdbx_description
1 polymer ?
#
loop_
_entity_poly.entity_id
_entity_poly.type
_entity_poly.pdbx_seq_one_letter_code
_entity_poly.pdbx_strand_id
1 'polypeptide(L)'
;MAVSGGPDSLALTFLTKIYALKYNLNCKYFIVDHRLRKESTQEAKRVKKTLKNFGIKLEILTWKGKKPLSNIQSLARKKRYELLFLKCKSLKISNLIIGHHLNDLIENFFIRMIRGSGLKGLVSLEKKTTIDEINLIRPLLEFEKKHLQYIAIQVFNFFIKDPSNENTNFTRIKVRKIINSFKDNGLENDKLFLTLKNLKGSDKVIKFYTEQNKRQNSYLDKENKKLFLNKLFFCQPYEVIFRSFSDSLKYIGGKYFSARGKKIDYILKLIEKGTLKKETLAGCVIKKVNQTVIIAKEY
;
A
#
# COMPACT_ATOMS: atom_id res chain seq x y z
N MET A 1 13.07 -6.81 8.02
CA MET A 1 13.31 -5.68 7.10
C MET A 1 13.51 -6.20 5.68
N ALA A 2 12.91 -5.55 4.67
CA ALA A 2 13.06 -5.93 3.26
C ALA A 2 14.13 -5.06 2.56
N VAL A 3 15.21 -5.70 2.12
CA VAL A 3 16.35 -5.11 1.40
C VAL A 3 16.14 -5.29 -0.10
N SER A 4 16.47 -4.27 -0.91
CA SER A 4 16.53 -4.39 -2.37
C SER A 4 17.93 -4.20 -2.94
N GLY A 5 18.88 -3.72 -2.14
CA GLY A 5 20.24 -3.38 -2.58
C GLY A 5 20.37 -1.98 -3.16
N GLY A 6 19.25 -1.27 -3.36
CA GLY A 6 19.25 0.16 -3.68
C GLY A 6 19.58 1.01 -2.45
N PRO A 7 19.93 2.30 -2.65
CA PRO A 7 20.43 3.19 -1.60
C PRO A 7 19.45 3.32 -0.43
N ASP A 8 18.17 3.49 -0.72
CA ASP A 8 17.12 3.68 0.28
C ASP A 8 17.01 2.47 1.22
N SER A 9 17.12 1.27 0.65
CA SER A 9 17.06 0.03 1.41
C SER A 9 18.34 -0.23 2.22
N LEU A 10 19.50 0.19 1.72
CA LEU A 10 20.78 0.05 2.44
C LEU A 10 20.84 1.03 3.61
N ALA A 11 20.49 2.29 3.40
CA ALA A 11 20.36 3.27 4.48
C ALA A 11 19.40 2.78 5.58
N LEU A 12 18.23 2.27 5.19
CA LEU A 12 17.28 1.70 6.16
C LEU A 12 17.85 0.47 6.87
N THR A 13 18.64 -0.36 6.18
CA THR A 13 19.28 -1.54 6.78
C THR A 13 20.22 -1.13 7.90
N PHE A 14 21.07 -0.13 7.64
CA PHE A 14 22.00 0.43 8.62
C PHE A 14 21.25 1.02 9.82
N LEU A 15 20.29 1.91 9.58
CA LEU A 15 19.49 2.53 10.65
C LEU A 15 18.73 1.50 11.48
N THR A 16 18.17 0.47 10.83
CA THR A 16 17.48 -0.63 11.54
C THR A 16 18.45 -1.45 12.37
N LYS A 17 19.70 -1.66 11.91
CA LYS A 17 20.74 -2.36 12.68
C LYS A 17 21.12 -1.58 13.94
N ILE A 18 21.35 -0.28 13.81
CA ILE A 18 21.64 0.60 14.96
C ILE A 18 20.49 0.55 15.97
N TYR A 19 19.26 0.72 15.48
CA TYR A 19 18.07 0.68 16.33
C TYR A 19 17.93 -0.68 17.03
N ALA A 20 18.17 -1.77 16.30
CA ALA A 20 18.12 -3.11 16.87
C ALA A 20 19.18 -3.33 17.96
N LEU A 21 20.40 -2.80 17.80
CA LEU A 21 21.43 -2.85 18.83
C LEU A 21 21.04 -2.03 20.06
N LYS A 22 20.56 -0.79 19.85
CA LYS A 22 20.18 0.12 20.93
C LYS A 22 19.07 -0.43 21.83
N TYR A 23 18.13 -1.17 21.26
CA TYR A 23 16.94 -1.68 21.96
C TYR A 23 16.95 -3.21 22.13
N ASN A 24 18.09 -3.87 21.90
CA ASN A 24 18.24 -5.32 21.99
C ASN A 24 17.17 -6.12 21.21
N LEU A 25 16.89 -5.71 19.97
CA LEU A 25 15.87 -6.31 19.12
C LEU A 25 16.47 -7.32 18.13
N ASN A 26 15.79 -8.44 17.93
CA ASN A 26 16.16 -9.43 16.92
C ASN A 26 15.61 -9.06 15.54
N CYS A 27 16.37 -8.28 14.76
CA CYS A 27 15.98 -7.93 13.40
C CYS A 27 16.43 -8.99 12.37
N LYS A 28 15.49 -9.44 11.52
CA LYS A 28 15.78 -10.29 10.35
C LYS A 28 15.79 -9.46 9.07
N TYR A 29 16.67 -9.81 8.13
CA TYR A 29 16.85 -9.10 6.86
C TYR A 29 16.62 -10.03 5.69
N PHE A 30 15.78 -9.61 4.74
CA PHE A 30 15.39 -10.40 3.58
C PHE A 30 15.60 -9.61 2.30
N ILE A 31 16.17 -10.22 1.27
CA ILE A 31 16.20 -9.70 -0.10
C ILE A 31 15.46 -10.66 -1.02
N VAL A 32 14.64 -10.13 -1.94
CA VAL A 32 13.92 -10.96 -2.92
C VAL A 32 14.73 -10.99 -4.22
N ASP A 33 15.16 -12.18 -4.63
CA ASP A 33 15.74 -12.43 -5.95
C ASP A 33 14.61 -12.81 -6.93
N HIS A 34 14.24 -11.87 -7.79
CA HIS A 34 13.17 -12.05 -8.75
C HIS A 34 13.54 -12.96 -9.93
N ARG A 35 14.84 -13.09 -10.25
CA ARG A 35 15.35 -13.80 -11.44
C ARG A 35 14.65 -13.37 -12.73
N LEU A 36 14.37 -12.08 -12.87
CA LEU A 36 13.83 -11.48 -14.10
C LEU A 36 14.95 -11.04 -15.06
N ARG A 37 16.12 -10.73 -14.50
CA ARG A 37 17.35 -10.45 -15.24
C ARG A 37 18.44 -11.43 -14.84
N LYS A 38 19.42 -11.65 -15.72
CA LYS A 38 20.56 -12.54 -15.47
C LYS A 38 21.38 -12.09 -14.26
N GLU A 39 21.49 -10.77 -14.03
CA GLU A 39 22.34 -10.20 -12.98
C GLU A 39 21.66 -10.22 -11.59
N SER A 40 20.34 -10.41 -11.53
CA SER A 40 19.53 -10.34 -10.29
C SER A 40 20.09 -11.20 -9.15
N THR A 41 20.49 -12.43 -9.45
CA THR A 41 21.05 -13.34 -8.44
C THR A 41 22.43 -12.88 -7.96
N GLN A 42 23.28 -12.38 -8.86
CA GLN A 42 24.62 -11.91 -8.52
C GLN A 42 24.57 -10.61 -7.70
N GLU A 43 23.67 -9.70 -8.07
CA GLU A 43 23.31 -8.51 -7.32
C GLU A 43 22.90 -8.85 -5.88
N ALA A 44 21.96 -9.79 -5.69
CA ALA A 44 21.52 -10.20 -4.36
C ALA A 44 22.64 -10.85 -3.52
N LYS A 45 23.50 -11.67 -4.15
CA LYS A 45 24.68 -12.26 -3.50
C LYS A 45 25.69 -11.19 -3.08
N ARG A 46 25.93 -10.19 -3.93
CA ARG A 46 26.83 -9.05 -3.61
C ARG A 46 26.33 -8.28 -2.39
N VAL A 47 25.04 -7.93 -2.34
CA VAL A 47 24.43 -7.26 -1.17
C VAL A 47 24.59 -8.12 0.09
N LYS A 48 24.34 -9.43 0.00
CA LYS A 48 24.55 -10.35 1.13
C LYS A 48 25.98 -10.34 1.63
N LYS A 49 26.97 -10.36 0.72
CA LYS A 49 28.40 -10.30 1.08
C LYS A 49 28.74 -8.98 1.75
N THR A 50 28.32 -7.84 1.18
CA THR A 50 28.55 -6.51 1.76
C THR A 50 27.97 -6.43 3.17
N LEU A 51 26.70 -6.80 3.37
CA LEU A 51 26.04 -6.72 4.67
C LEU A 51 26.64 -7.66 5.72
N LYS A 52 27.23 -8.79 5.30
CA LYS A 52 27.92 -9.71 6.22
C LYS A 52 29.07 -9.02 6.96
N ASN A 53 29.80 -8.12 6.30
CA ASN A 53 30.90 -7.35 6.89
C ASN A 53 30.44 -6.42 8.03
N PHE A 54 29.14 -6.12 8.11
CA PHE A 54 28.53 -5.27 9.15
C PHE A 54 27.74 -6.10 10.18
N GLY A 55 27.99 -7.41 10.26
CA GLY A 55 27.29 -8.30 11.19
C GLY A 55 25.79 -8.40 10.92
N ILE A 56 25.37 -8.23 9.65
CA ILE A 56 23.98 -8.34 9.21
C ILE A 56 23.80 -9.63 8.40
N LYS A 57 23.05 -10.58 8.97
CA LYS A 57 22.70 -11.84 8.31
C LYS A 57 21.52 -11.62 7.36
N LEU A 58 21.82 -11.51 6.05
CA LEU A 58 20.82 -11.39 4.99
C LEU A 58 20.41 -12.75 4.42
N GLU A 59 19.10 -13.02 4.37
CA GLU A 59 18.52 -14.19 3.70
C GLU A 59 17.97 -13.80 2.32
N ILE A 60 18.23 -14.64 1.30
CA ILE A 60 17.76 -14.43 -0.07
C ILE A 60 16.52 -15.28 -0.29
N LEU A 61 15.40 -14.64 -0.63
CA LEU A 61 14.14 -15.28 -0.99
C LEU A 61 14.00 -15.30 -2.51
N THR A 62 14.07 -16.47 -3.12
CA THR A 62 14.06 -16.61 -4.58
C THR A 62 12.65 -16.84 -5.12
N TRP A 63 12.27 -16.08 -6.15
CA TRP A 63 11.08 -16.38 -6.94
C TRP A 63 11.31 -17.62 -7.83
N LYS A 64 10.68 -18.74 -7.46
CA LYS A 64 10.61 -19.97 -8.27
C LYS A 64 9.43 -19.98 -9.25
N GLY A 65 9.56 -20.70 -10.35
CA GLY A 65 8.49 -20.91 -11.34
C GLY A 65 8.51 -19.95 -12.54
N LYS A 66 7.52 -20.11 -13.42
CA LYS A 66 7.38 -19.36 -14.69
C LYS A 66 7.35 -17.84 -14.43
N LYS A 67 8.04 -17.10 -15.29
CA LYS A 67 8.08 -15.63 -15.25
C LYS A 67 7.00 -15.06 -16.17
N PRO A 68 6.37 -13.95 -15.78
CA PRO A 68 5.33 -13.35 -16.61
C PRO A 68 5.95 -12.71 -17.84
N LEU A 69 5.24 -12.79 -18.97
CA LEU A 69 5.61 -12.13 -20.22
C LEU A 69 5.07 -10.68 -20.29
N SER A 70 4.01 -10.38 -19.53
CA SER A 70 3.37 -9.06 -19.47
C SER A 70 3.16 -8.62 -18.03
N ASN A 71 2.96 -7.31 -17.80
CA ASN A 71 2.76 -6.74 -16.45
C ASN A 71 3.86 -7.09 -15.44
N ILE A 72 5.09 -7.24 -15.93
CA ILE A 72 6.25 -7.77 -15.19
C ILE A 72 6.43 -7.03 -13.86
N GLN A 73 6.38 -5.68 -13.83
CA GLN A 73 6.57 -4.91 -12.60
C GLN A 73 5.47 -5.14 -11.56
N SER A 74 4.20 -5.16 -11.99
CA SER A 74 3.06 -5.38 -11.11
C SER A 74 3.14 -6.77 -10.48
N LEU A 75 3.42 -7.79 -11.29
CA LEU A 75 3.53 -9.17 -10.86
C LEU A 75 4.80 -9.41 -10.02
N ALA A 76 5.92 -8.78 -10.35
CA ALA A 76 7.12 -8.80 -9.53
C ALA A 76 6.86 -8.17 -8.15
N ARG A 77 6.19 -7.02 -8.10
CA ARG A 77 5.81 -6.38 -6.83
C ARG A 77 4.88 -7.29 -6.02
N LYS A 78 3.86 -7.91 -6.65
CA LYS A 78 2.97 -8.87 -5.99
C LYS A 78 3.77 -10.04 -5.41
N LYS A 79 4.64 -10.65 -6.21
CA LYS A 79 5.46 -11.78 -5.78
C LYS A 79 6.46 -11.41 -4.67
N ARG A 80 7.00 -10.19 -4.70
CA ARG A 80 7.87 -9.66 -3.64
C ARG A 80 7.16 -9.70 -2.29
N TYR A 81 5.95 -9.14 -2.22
CA TYR A 81 5.17 -9.14 -0.99
C TYR A 81 4.74 -10.55 -0.60
N GLU A 82 4.34 -11.40 -1.54
CA GLU A 82 3.99 -12.80 -1.27
C GLU A 82 5.15 -13.56 -0.58
N LEU A 83 6.37 -13.49 -1.14
CA LEU A 83 7.54 -14.16 -0.57
C LEU A 83 7.91 -13.60 0.81
N LEU A 84 7.85 -12.27 0.97
CA LEU A 84 8.13 -11.62 2.25
C LEU A 84 7.10 -12.00 3.31
N PHE A 85 5.81 -12.01 2.97
CA PHE A 85 4.73 -12.35 3.89
C PHE A 85 4.76 -13.81 4.28
N LEU A 86 5.01 -14.73 3.35
CA LEU A 86 5.21 -16.15 3.66
C LEU A 86 6.35 -16.34 4.67
N LYS A 87 7.47 -15.63 4.47
CA LYS A 87 8.60 -15.70 5.40
C LYS A 87 8.30 -15.04 6.75
N CYS A 88 7.55 -13.95 6.77
CA CYS A 88 7.12 -13.33 8.02
C CYS A 88 6.20 -14.27 8.82
N LYS A 89 5.23 -14.92 8.16
CA LYS A 89 4.33 -15.89 8.79
C LYS A 89 5.08 -17.07 9.38
N SER A 90 6.02 -17.68 8.63
CA SER A 90 6.78 -18.83 9.14
C SER A 90 7.68 -18.49 10.33
N LEU A 91 8.08 -17.22 10.48
CA LEU A 91 8.89 -16.74 11.60
C LEU A 91 8.09 -15.98 12.68
N LYS A 92 6.75 -15.97 12.59
CA LYS A 92 5.86 -15.22 13.50
C LYS A 92 6.23 -13.73 13.61
N ILE A 93 6.67 -13.12 12.51
CA ILE A 93 7.02 -11.70 12.43
C ILE A 93 5.77 -10.89 12.07
N SER A 94 5.36 -10.00 12.98
CA SER A 94 4.21 -9.10 12.78
C SER A 94 4.56 -7.78 12.09
N ASN A 95 5.84 -7.39 12.06
CA ASN A 95 6.28 -6.08 11.55
C ASN A 95 7.31 -6.23 10.42
N LEU A 96 6.95 -5.74 9.22
CA LEU A 96 7.82 -5.71 8.05
C LEU A 96 8.20 -4.27 7.68
N ILE A 97 9.47 -3.94 7.90
CA ILE A 97 10.04 -2.62 7.58
C ILE A 97 10.48 -2.57 6.11
N ILE A 98 10.09 -1.51 5.39
CA ILE A 98 10.43 -1.26 3.97
C ILE A 98 10.88 0.20 3.74
N GLY A 99 11.80 0.40 2.79
CA GLY A 99 12.41 1.70 2.51
C GLY A 99 11.68 2.52 1.47
N HIS A 100 10.46 2.97 1.78
CA HIS A 100 9.82 4.05 1.00
C HIS A 100 10.16 5.40 1.62
N HIS A 101 10.40 6.40 0.77
CA HIS A 101 10.85 7.75 1.17
C HIS A 101 9.90 8.86 0.69
N LEU A 102 10.25 10.13 0.95
CA LEU A 102 9.39 11.28 0.60
C LEU A 102 9.07 11.33 -0.90
N ASN A 103 10.06 11.12 -1.77
CA ASN A 103 9.78 11.12 -3.21
C ASN A 103 8.83 9.97 -3.63
N ASP A 104 8.84 8.79 -2.97
CA ASP A 104 7.85 7.73 -3.24
C ASP A 104 6.44 8.17 -2.84
N LEU A 105 6.32 8.91 -1.74
CA LEU A 105 5.06 9.48 -1.27
C LEU A 105 4.47 10.44 -2.31
N ILE A 106 5.30 11.36 -2.82
CA ILE A 106 4.92 12.31 -3.86
C ILE A 106 4.60 11.59 -5.17
N GLU A 107 5.45 10.67 -5.62
CA GLU A 107 5.18 9.86 -6.83
C GLU A 107 3.85 9.12 -6.73
N ASN A 108 3.55 8.51 -5.58
CA ASN A 108 2.28 7.82 -5.36
C ASN A 108 1.09 8.78 -5.44
N PHE A 109 1.21 9.99 -4.89
CA PHE A 109 0.17 11.02 -4.99
C PHE A 109 -0.16 11.36 -6.45
N PHE A 110 0.84 11.71 -7.26
CA PHE A 110 0.63 12.04 -8.68
C PHE A 110 0.10 10.85 -9.49
N ILE A 111 0.59 9.63 -9.24
CA ILE A 111 0.04 8.43 -9.89
C ILE A 111 -1.44 8.24 -9.57
N ARG A 112 -1.85 8.52 -8.32
CA ARG A 112 -3.24 8.40 -7.88
C ARG A 112 -4.10 9.50 -8.47
N MET A 113 -3.57 10.72 -8.55
CA MET A 113 -4.23 11.87 -9.16
C MET A 113 -4.49 11.63 -10.66
N ILE A 114 -3.49 11.20 -11.43
CA ILE A 114 -3.65 10.86 -12.87
C ILE A 114 -4.71 9.78 -13.09
N ARG A 115 -4.88 8.87 -12.13
CA ARG A 115 -5.90 7.80 -12.17
C ARG A 115 -7.29 8.25 -11.73
N GLY A 116 -7.50 9.53 -11.41
CA GLY A 116 -8.77 10.05 -10.91
C GLY A 116 -9.15 9.47 -9.54
N SER A 117 -8.18 9.24 -8.66
CA SER A 117 -8.46 8.74 -7.31
C SER A 117 -9.04 9.84 -6.42
N GLY A 118 -10.07 9.51 -5.64
CA GLY A 118 -10.55 10.39 -4.56
C GLY A 118 -9.58 10.47 -3.37
N LEU A 119 -9.96 11.21 -2.32
CA LEU A 119 -9.10 11.55 -1.19
C LEU A 119 -8.39 10.34 -0.56
N LYS A 120 -9.13 9.27 -0.21
CA LYS A 120 -8.58 8.01 0.35
C LYS A 120 -7.47 7.41 -0.53
N GLY A 121 -7.59 7.57 -1.85
CA GLY A 121 -6.60 7.09 -2.81
C GLY A 121 -5.37 8.00 -2.88
N LEU A 122 -5.56 9.32 -2.87
CA LEU A 122 -4.49 10.32 -2.92
C LEU A 122 -3.53 10.20 -1.72
N VAL A 123 -4.08 9.96 -0.52
CA VAL A 123 -3.28 9.83 0.71
C VAL A 123 -2.93 8.39 1.10
N SER A 124 -3.08 7.44 0.17
CA SER A 124 -2.99 5.99 0.43
C SER A 124 -1.64 5.45 0.91
N LEU A 125 -0.55 6.23 0.82
CA LEU A 125 0.76 5.81 1.29
C LEU A 125 1.04 6.36 2.69
N GLU A 126 0.93 5.46 3.68
CA GLU A 126 1.03 5.77 5.11
C GLU A 126 2.32 5.22 5.75
N LYS A 127 2.70 5.76 6.91
CA LYS A 127 3.84 5.25 7.69
C LYS A 127 3.65 3.80 8.14
N LYS A 128 2.42 3.39 8.46
CA LYS A 128 2.06 2.04 8.86
C LYS A 128 0.82 1.58 8.09
N THR A 129 0.84 0.38 7.54
CA THR A 129 -0.34 -0.24 6.91
C THR A 129 -0.37 -1.72 7.25
N THR A 130 -1.50 -2.26 7.67
CA THR A 130 -1.63 -3.69 7.98
C THR A 130 -2.19 -4.44 6.78
N ILE A 131 -1.52 -5.53 6.40
CA ILE A 131 -1.86 -6.42 5.30
C ILE A 131 -1.68 -7.86 5.80
N ASP A 132 -2.73 -8.68 5.74
CA ASP A 132 -2.71 -10.08 6.19
C ASP A 132 -2.03 -10.24 7.57
N GLU A 133 -2.47 -9.43 8.55
CA GLU A 133 -1.94 -9.37 9.93
C GLU A 133 -0.48 -8.87 10.06
N ILE A 134 0.17 -8.55 8.94
CA ILE A 134 1.52 -8.00 8.90
C ILE A 134 1.46 -6.49 8.78
N ASN A 135 2.08 -5.80 9.73
CA ASN A 135 2.28 -4.36 9.69
C ASN A 135 3.44 -4.02 8.75
N LEU A 136 3.14 -3.40 7.61
CA LEU A 136 4.13 -2.72 6.78
C LEU A 136 4.50 -1.38 7.41
N ILE A 137 5.76 -1.21 7.77
CA ILE A 137 6.28 0.01 8.40
C ILE A 137 7.24 0.71 7.42
N ARG A 138 7.07 2.02 7.24
CA ARG A 138 7.83 2.89 6.33
C ARG A 138 8.47 4.04 7.10
N PRO A 139 9.56 3.81 7.86
CA PRO A 139 10.14 4.84 8.73
C PRO A 139 10.67 6.05 7.96
N LEU A 140 11.11 5.84 6.71
CA LEU A 140 11.79 6.85 5.91
C LEU A 140 10.85 7.76 5.12
N LEU A 141 9.53 7.64 5.29
CA LEU A 141 8.53 8.25 4.40
C LEU A 141 8.58 9.79 4.36
N GLU A 142 9.22 10.42 5.34
CA GLU A 142 9.36 11.87 5.48
C GLU A 142 10.79 12.35 5.16
N PHE A 143 11.67 11.45 4.72
CA PHE A 143 13.06 11.78 4.42
C PHE A 143 13.28 11.84 2.91
N GLU A 144 14.09 12.79 2.47
CA GLU A 144 14.47 12.90 1.06
C GLU A 144 15.45 11.80 0.65
N LYS A 145 15.33 11.36 -0.60
CA LYS A 145 16.22 10.35 -1.19
C LYS A 145 17.71 10.73 -1.11
N LYS A 146 18.05 12.01 -1.24
CA LYS A 146 19.45 12.50 -1.20
C LYS A 146 20.16 12.12 0.11
N HIS A 147 19.47 12.22 1.24
CA HIS A 147 20.02 11.86 2.55
C HIS A 147 20.22 10.34 2.69
N LEU A 148 19.31 9.56 2.12
CA LEU A 148 19.44 8.09 2.13
C LEU A 148 20.59 7.61 1.25
N GLN A 149 20.78 8.25 0.09
CA GLN A 149 21.93 8.00 -0.77
C GLN A 149 23.25 8.34 -0.08
N TYR A 150 23.30 9.49 0.60
CA TYR A 150 24.46 9.88 1.39
C TYR A 150 24.82 8.82 2.43
N ILE A 151 23.87 8.37 3.26
CA ILE A 151 24.10 7.32 4.26
C ILE A 151 24.59 6.03 3.60
N ALA A 152 23.97 5.59 2.50
CA ALA A 152 24.37 4.36 1.83
C ALA A 152 25.81 4.41 1.31
N ILE A 153 26.22 5.54 0.74
CA ILE A 153 27.59 5.75 0.26
C ILE A 153 28.56 5.81 1.44
N GLN A 154 28.28 6.60 2.47
CA GLN A 154 29.19 6.77 3.61
C GLN A 154 29.41 5.47 4.39
N VAL A 155 28.36 4.66 4.55
CA VAL A 155 28.45 3.43 5.34
C VAL A 155 28.95 2.25 4.53
N PHE A 156 28.42 2.05 3.32
CA PHE A 156 28.68 0.82 2.54
C PHE A 156 29.58 1.04 1.33
N ASN A 157 29.84 2.30 0.95
CA ASN A 157 30.50 2.70 -0.30
C ASN A 157 29.93 1.98 -1.54
N PHE A 158 28.64 1.65 -1.49
CA PHE A 158 28.01 0.75 -2.45
C PHE A 158 26.48 0.87 -2.42
N PHE A 159 25.87 0.85 -3.60
CA PHE A 159 24.49 0.44 -3.81
C PHE A 159 24.33 -0.07 -5.25
N ILE A 160 23.31 -0.88 -5.49
CA ILE A 160 22.96 -1.35 -6.84
C ILE A 160 22.18 -0.26 -7.57
N LYS A 161 22.65 0.10 -8.77
CA LYS A 161 21.87 0.90 -9.73
C LYS A 161 21.00 -0.06 -10.54
N ASP A 162 19.70 -0.04 -10.30
CA ASP A 162 18.75 -0.85 -11.07
C ASP A 162 18.44 -0.16 -12.42
N PRO A 163 18.78 -0.78 -13.58
CA PRO A 163 18.56 -0.21 -14.91
C PRO A 163 17.08 0.10 -15.21
N SER A 164 16.16 -0.60 -14.53
CA SER A 164 14.72 -0.37 -14.72
C SER A 164 14.26 1.01 -14.25
N ASN A 165 15.09 1.73 -13.49
CA ASN A 165 14.83 3.11 -13.07
C ASN A 165 14.95 4.14 -14.21
N GLU A 166 15.49 3.77 -15.36
CA GLU A 166 15.74 4.67 -16.50
C GLU A 166 14.76 4.46 -17.67
N ASN A 167 13.98 3.38 -17.66
CA ASN A 167 13.08 3.04 -18.76
C ASN A 167 11.78 3.87 -18.77
N THR A 168 11.70 4.81 -19.72
CA THR A 168 10.65 5.84 -19.87
C THR A 168 9.24 5.29 -20.13
N ASN A 169 9.09 4.01 -20.46
CA ASN A 169 7.80 3.36 -20.61
C ASN A 169 7.03 3.26 -19.29
N PHE A 170 7.70 3.44 -18.15
CA PHE A 170 7.08 3.32 -16.84
C PHE A 170 6.42 4.62 -16.38
N THR A 171 5.18 4.51 -15.88
CA THR A 171 4.38 5.62 -15.34
C THR A 171 5.15 6.44 -14.29
N ARG A 172 5.98 5.78 -13.47
CA ARG A 172 6.80 6.46 -12.45
C ARG A 172 7.82 7.43 -13.05
N ILE A 173 8.43 7.10 -14.17
CA ILE A 173 9.40 8.01 -14.82
C ILE A 173 8.68 9.20 -15.42
N LYS A 174 7.53 8.97 -16.09
CA LYS A 174 6.68 10.06 -16.60
C LYS A 174 6.26 11.00 -15.47
N VAL A 175 5.85 10.45 -14.33
CA VAL A 175 5.49 11.22 -13.13
C VAL A 175 6.68 11.99 -12.57
N ARG A 176 7.89 11.40 -12.52
CA ARG A 176 9.10 12.13 -12.11
C ARG A 176 9.41 13.32 -13.01
N LYS A 177 9.26 13.18 -14.33
CA LYS A 177 9.43 14.29 -15.29
C LYS A 177 8.45 15.42 -15.00
N ILE A 178 7.18 15.08 -14.80
CA ILE A 178 6.12 16.04 -14.44
C ILE A 178 6.42 16.74 -13.11
N ILE A 179 6.82 15.98 -12.07
CA ILE A 179 7.19 16.57 -10.78
C ILE A 179 8.36 17.54 -10.94
N ASN A 180 9.37 17.17 -11.73
CA ASN A 180 10.53 18.04 -11.96
C ASN A 180 10.15 19.32 -12.71
N SER A 181 9.27 19.27 -13.72
CA SER A 181 8.83 20.49 -14.42
C SER A 181 8.05 21.46 -13.54
N PHE A 182 7.45 20.98 -12.44
CA PHE A 182 6.78 21.85 -11.48
C PHE A 182 7.73 22.50 -10.46
N LYS A 183 8.96 21.99 -10.30
CA LYS A 183 9.94 22.59 -9.38
C LYS A 183 10.29 24.01 -9.80
N ASP A 184 10.45 24.23 -11.10
CA ASP A 184 10.75 25.54 -11.69
C ASP A 184 9.59 26.54 -11.50
N ASN A 185 8.40 26.05 -11.13
CA ASN A 185 7.20 26.82 -10.86
C ASN A 185 6.83 26.87 -9.37
N GLY A 186 7.81 26.62 -8.47
CA GLY A 186 7.65 26.77 -7.02
C GLY A 186 6.97 25.62 -6.28
N LEU A 187 6.77 24.47 -6.93
CA LEU A 187 6.21 23.25 -6.32
C LEU A 187 7.32 22.36 -5.74
N GLU A 188 7.79 22.75 -4.56
CA GLU A 188 8.84 22.02 -3.84
C GLU A 188 8.30 20.81 -3.05
N ASN A 189 9.20 19.88 -2.71
CA ASN A 189 8.85 18.67 -1.95
C ASN A 189 8.18 19.00 -0.61
N ASP A 190 8.62 20.05 0.08
CA ASP A 190 8.11 20.43 1.40
C ASP A 190 6.67 20.96 1.33
N LYS A 191 6.34 21.75 0.30
CA LYS A 191 4.97 22.21 0.04
C LYS A 191 4.06 21.03 -0.32
N LEU A 192 4.53 20.10 -1.15
CA LEU A 192 3.80 18.88 -1.48
C LEU A 192 3.58 18.00 -0.25
N PHE A 193 4.59 17.89 0.61
CA PHE A 193 4.48 17.17 1.88
C PHE A 193 3.44 17.80 2.81
N LEU A 194 3.44 19.13 2.94
CA LEU A 194 2.44 19.87 3.71
C LEU A 194 1.03 19.64 3.17
N THR A 195 0.83 19.73 1.86
CA THR A 195 -0.45 19.42 1.20
C THR A 195 -0.91 18.01 1.54
N LEU A 196 -0.02 17.01 1.43
CA LEU A 196 -0.35 15.63 1.78
C LEU A 196 -0.67 15.44 3.27
N LYS A 197 0.00 16.19 4.16
CA LYS A 197 -0.31 16.20 5.60
C LYS A 197 -1.71 16.76 5.86
N ASN A 198 -2.07 17.86 5.21
CA ASN A 198 -3.40 18.48 5.33
C ASN A 198 -4.50 17.55 4.79
N LEU A 199 -4.30 16.97 3.61
CA LEU A 199 -5.23 16.00 3.02
C LEU A 199 -5.40 14.76 3.91
N LYS A 200 -4.32 14.29 4.57
CA LYS A 200 -4.40 13.21 5.55
C LYS A 200 -5.22 13.62 6.78
N GLY A 201 -5.14 14.87 7.22
CA GLY A 201 -5.99 15.43 8.26
C GLY A 201 -7.47 15.31 7.88
N SER A 202 -7.85 15.78 6.69
CA SER A 202 -9.22 15.68 6.18
C SER A 202 -9.68 14.22 6.04
N ASP A 203 -8.81 13.33 5.56
CA ASP A 203 -9.14 11.91 5.41
C ASP A 203 -9.47 11.24 6.75
N LYS A 204 -8.75 11.61 7.83
CA LYS A 204 -9.02 11.11 9.19
C LYS A 204 -10.41 11.52 9.69
N VAL A 205 -10.84 12.75 9.41
CA VAL A 205 -12.19 13.23 9.77
C VAL A 205 -13.26 12.40 9.08
N ILE A 206 -13.12 12.19 7.76
CA ILE A 206 -14.07 11.38 7.00
C ILE A 206 -14.06 9.92 7.48
N LYS A 207 -12.87 9.39 7.81
CA LYS A 207 -12.74 8.04 8.38
C LYS A 207 -13.47 7.92 9.72
N PHE A 208 -13.38 8.92 10.60
CA PHE A 208 -14.13 8.94 11.86
C PHE A 208 -15.64 8.81 11.60
N TYR A 209 -16.21 9.63 10.73
CA TYR A 209 -17.64 9.55 10.39
C TYR A 209 -18.02 8.26 9.65
N THR A 210 -17.11 7.70 8.85
CA THR A 210 -17.30 6.38 8.21
C THR A 210 -17.43 5.28 9.26
N GLU A 211 -16.56 5.24 10.26
CA GLU A 211 -16.66 4.26 11.34
C GLU A 211 -17.90 4.48 12.21
N GLN A 212 -18.28 5.73 12.50
CA GLN A 212 -19.52 6.05 13.21
C GLN A 212 -20.75 5.57 12.45
N ASN A 213 -20.84 5.84 11.15
CA ASN A 213 -21.95 5.42 10.32
C ASN A 213 -22.09 3.89 10.29
N LYS A 214 -20.98 3.17 10.11
CA LYS A 214 -21.00 1.69 10.20
C LYS A 214 -21.47 1.22 11.58
N ARG A 215 -20.97 1.81 12.67
CA ARG A 215 -21.31 1.37 14.03
C ARG A 215 -22.77 1.64 14.41
N GLN A 216 -23.28 2.81 14.07
CA GLN A 216 -24.61 3.26 14.50
C GLN A 216 -25.73 2.80 13.56
N ASN A 217 -25.42 2.65 12.26
CA ASN A 217 -26.43 2.45 11.23
C ASN A 217 -26.34 1.09 10.53
N SER A 218 -25.57 0.15 11.09
CA SER A 218 -25.56 -1.23 10.62
C SER A 218 -25.62 -2.26 11.74
N TYR A 219 -26.18 -3.43 11.43
CA TYR A 219 -26.25 -4.59 12.30
C TYR A 219 -25.68 -5.81 11.57
N LEU A 220 -24.73 -6.51 12.19
CA LEU A 220 -24.11 -7.71 11.64
C LEU A 220 -24.67 -8.96 12.31
N ASP A 221 -25.39 -9.76 11.53
CA ASP A 221 -25.71 -11.14 11.88
C ASP A 221 -24.51 -12.02 11.54
N LYS A 222 -23.80 -12.44 12.59
CA LYS A 222 -22.56 -13.25 12.48
C LYS A 222 -22.84 -14.68 12.04
N GLU A 223 -23.99 -15.25 12.41
CA GLU A 223 -24.35 -16.63 12.10
C GLU A 223 -24.59 -16.78 10.59
N ASN A 224 -25.38 -15.86 10.03
CA ASN A 224 -25.72 -15.88 8.61
C ASN A 224 -24.77 -15.07 7.72
N LYS A 225 -23.75 -14.41 8.30
CA LYS A 225 -22.83 -13.49 7.60
C LYS A 225 -23.57 -12.44 6.77
N LYS A 226 -24.61 -11.86 7.36
CA LYS A 226 -25.45 -10.81 6.74
C LYS A 226 -25.26 -9.50 7.47
N LEU A 227 -25.05 -8.42 6.70
CA LEU A 227 -25.03 -7.06 7.22
C LEU A 227 -26.30 -6.34 6.81
N PHE A 228 -27.01 -5.81 7.79
CA PHE A 228 -28.22 -5.03 7.62
C PHE A 228 -27.88 -3.55 7.79
N LEU A 229 -28.24 -2.72 6.81
CA LEU A 229 -28.04 -1.28 6.80
C LEU A 229 -29.40 -0.60 6.89
N ASN A 230 -29.60 0.24 7.91
CA ASN A 230 -30.86 0.95 8.10
C ASN A 230 -30.95 2.19 7.19
N LYS A 231 -32.10 2.89 7.20
CA LYS A 231 -32.30 4.12 6.41
C LYS A 231 -31.29 5.22 6.75
N LEU A 232 -30.96 5.38 8.04
CA LEU A 232 -30.02 6.41 8.52
C LEU A 232 -28.60 6.21 7.97
N PHE A 233 -28.22 4.98 7.59
CA PHE A 233 -26.95 4.69 6.92
C PHE A 233 -26.76 5.52 5.64
N PHE A 234 -27.86 5.78 4.94
CA PHE A 234 -27.92 6.54 3.68
C PHE A 234 -28.33 8.01 3.89
N CYS A 235 -28.54 8.45 5.13
CA CYS A 235 -28.80 9.85 5.49
C CYS A 235 -27.53 10.52 6.04
N GLN A 236 -26.42 10.37 5.32
CA GLN A 236 -25.10 10.92 5.66
C GLN A 236 -24.50 11.62 4.44
N PRO A 237 -23.45 12.45 4.58
CA PRO A 237 -22.74 12.98 3.42
C PRO A 237 -22.25 11.87 2.47
N TYR A 238 -22.33 12.10 1.16
CA TYR A 238 -22.07 11.08 0.14
C TYR A 238 -20.77 10.29 0.37
N GLU A 239 -19.66 10.97 0.67
CA GLU A 239 -18.36 10.32 0.87
C GLU A 239 -18.37 9.37 2.10
N VAL A 240 -19.13 9.70 3.14
CA VAL A 240 -19.33 8.84 4.32
C VAL A 240 -20.13 7.59 3.93
N ILE A 241 -21.23 7.76 3.20
CA ILE A 241 -22.05 6.63 2.68
C ILE A 241 -21.18 5.73 1.81
N PHE A 242 -20.49 6.33 0.82
CA PHE A 242 -19.69 5.63 -0.16
C PHE A 242 -18.60 4.79 0.49
N ARG A 243 -17.83 5.37 1.43
CA ARG A 243 -16.76 4.65 2.13
C ARG A 243 -17.31 3.60 3.08
N SER A 244 -18.36 3.90 3.83
CA SER A 244 -19.00 2.95 4.74
C SER A 244 -19.49 1.73 3.97
N PHE A 245 -20.19 1.95 2.86
CA PHE A 245 -20.71 0.90 2.00
C PHE A 245 -19.59 0.08 1.34
N SER A 246 -18.54 0.75 0.84
CA SER A 246 -17.36 0.10 0.26
C SER A 246 -16.63 -0.80 1.26
N ASP A 247 -16.44 -0.33 2.49
CA ASP A 247 -15.80 -1.11 3.56
C ASP A 247 -16.68 -2.29 3.99
N SER A 248 -18.01 -2.11 4.07
CA SER A 248 -18.98 -3.18 4.35
C SER A 248 -18.95 -4.29 3.30
N LEU A 249 -18.94 -3.93 2.01
CA LEU A 249 -18.82 -4.90 0.92
C LEU A 249 -17.49 -5.66 0.97
N LYS A 250 -16.39 -4.94 1.25
CA LYS A 250 -15.07 -5.56 1.38
C LYS A 250 -15.06 -6.59 2.52
N TYR A 251 -15.65 -6.24 3.66
CA TYR A 251 -15.74 -7.09 4.84
C TYR A 251 -16.57 -8.35 4.58
N ILE A 252 -17.81 -8.21 4.09
CA ILE A 252 -18.70 -9.36 3.84
C ILE A 252 -18.21 -10.24 2.69
N GLY A 253 -17.73 -9.62 1.60
CA GLY A 253 -17.26 -10.35 0.42
C GLY A 253 -15.90 -11.03 0.62
N GLY A 254 -15.20 -10.76 1.72
CA GLY A 254 -13.88 -11.31 2.01
C GLY A 254 -12.80 -10.93 0.97
N LYS A 255 -13.00 -9.82 0.24
CA LYS A 255 -12.07 -9.39 -0.81
C LYS A 255 -10.95 -8.54 -0.22
N TYR A 256 -9.75 -8.73 -0.78
CA TYR A 256 -8.57 -7.94 -0.38
C TYR A 256 -8.68 -6.47 -0.82
N PHE A 257 -9.23 -6.22 -2.01
CA PHE A 257 -9.41 -4.88 -2.59
C PHE A 257 -10.89 -4.49 -2.64
N SER A 258 -11.17 -3.20 -2.40
CA SER A 258 -12.50 -2.62 -2.62
C SER A 258 -12.91 -2.69 -4.10
N ALA A 259 -14.22 -2.75 -4.35
CA ALA A 259 -14.76 -2.63 -5.70
C ALA A 259 -14.40 -1.29 -6.35
N ARG A 260 -14.44 -1.25 -7.69
CA ARG A 260 -14.26 -0.01 -8.46
C ARG A 260 -15.36 0.99 -8.09
N GLY A 261 -14.98 2.24 -7.84
CA GLY A 261 -15.90 3.28 -7.36
C GLY A 261 -17.12 3.50 -8.25
N LYS A 262 -16.96 3.46 -9.58
CA LYS A 262 -18.09 3.57 -10.53
C LYS A 262 -19.20 2.52 -10.28
N LYS A 263 -18.86 1.29 -9.90
CA LYS A 263 -19.85 0.24 -9.60
C LYS A 263 -20.54 0.46 -8.25
N ILE A 264 -19.80 0.96 -7.27
CA ILE A 264 -20.34 1.32 -5.96
C ILE A 264 -21.34 2.47 -6.11
N ASP A 265 -20.93 3.53 -6.81
CA ASP A 265 -21.76 4.69 -7.10
C ASP A 265 -23.05 4.32 -7.84
N TYR A 266 -22.97 3.43 -8.82
CA TYR A 266 -24.15 2.89 -9.52
C TYR A 266 -25.15 2.26 -8.55
N ILE A 267 -24.69 1.38 -7.65
CA ILE A 267 -25.58 0.73 -6.68
C ILE A 267 -26.18 1.73 -5.69
N LEU A 268 -25.39 2.70 -5.22
CA LEU A 268 -25.89 3.75 -4.32
C LEU A 268 -27.01 4.57 -5.00
N LYS A 269 -26.86 4.89 -6.28
CA LYS A 269 -27.91 5.56 -7.07
C LYS A 269 -29.18 4.71 -7.21
N LEU A 270 -29.06 3.39 -7.36
CA LEU A 270 -30.22 2.49 -7.36
C LEU A 270 -30.92 2.44 -5.99
N ILE A 271 -30.17 2.49 -4.89
CA ILE A 271 -30.72 2.53 -3.53
C ILE A 271 -31.50 3.82 -3.30
N GLU A 272 -30.91 4.95 -3.70
CA GLU A 272 -31.49 6.29 -3.60
C GLU A 272 -32.79 6.41 -4.40
N LYS A 273 -32.80 5.93 -5.65
CA LYS A 273 -34.00 5.91 -6.51
C LYS A 273 -35.05 4.88 -6.07
N GLY A 274 -34.73 3.99 -5.13
CA GLY A 274 -35.62 2.92 -4.69
C GLY A 274 -35.82 1.80 -5.71
N THR A 275 -35.00 1.73 -6.76
CA THR A 275 -35.11 0.73 -7.83
C THR A 275 -34.23 -0.50 -7.62
N LEU A 276 -33.42 -0.53 -6.55
CA LEU A 276 -32.59 -1.68 -6.22
C LEU A 276 -33.43 -2.89 -5.82
N LYS A 277 -33.52 -3.90 -6.69
CA LYS A 277 -34.09 -5.22 -6.36
C LYS A 277 -33.02 -6.14 -5.76
N LYS A 278 -32.03 -6.52 -6.56
CA LYS A 278 -30.90 -7.39 -6.20
C LYS A 278 -29.72 -7.10 -7.13
N GLU A 279 -28.54 -6.91 -6.58
CA GLU A 279 -27.29 -6.69 -7.32
C GLU A 279 -26.16 -7.52 -6.73
N THR A 280 -25.14 -7.82 -7.55
CA THR A 280 -23.92 -8.47 -7.06
C THR A 280 -22.70 -7.58 -7.23
N LEU A 281 -21.95 -7.40 -6.14
CA LEU A 281 -20.71 -6.65 -6.18
C LEU A 281 -19.74 -7.12 -5.10
N ALA A 282 -18.46 -7.19 -5.46
CA ALA A 282 -17.39 -7.54 -4.53
C ALA A 282 -17.56 -8.91 -3.84
N GLY A 283 -18.24 -9.88 -4.45
CA GLY A 283 -18.53 -11.18 -3.81
C GLY A 283 -19.66 -11.10 -2.78
N CYS A 284 -20.50 -10.06 -2.89
CA CYS A 284 -21.68 -9.86 -2.08
C CYS A 284 -22.92 -9.80 -2.97
N VAL A 285 -24.02 -10.32 -2.45
CA VAL A 285 -25.38 -10.04 -2.91
C VAL A 285 -25.95 -8.89 -2.09
N ILE A 286 -26.47 -7.87 -2.76
CA ILE A 286 -27.03 -6.66 -2.16
C ILE A 286 -28.50 -6.58 -2.55
N LYS A 287 -29.40 -6.47 -1.58
CA LYS A 287 -30.85 -6.35 -1.81
C LYS A 287 -31.46 -5.27 -0.92
N LYS A 288 -32.48 -4.58 -1.41
CA LYS A 288 -33.28 -3.66 -0.60
C LYS A 288 -34.60 -4.33 -0.23
N VAL A 289 -34.94 -4.33 1.05
CA VAL A 289 -36.22 -4.81 1.58
C VAL A 289 -36.80 -3.68 2.43
N ASN A 290 -37.89 -3.07 1.97
CA ASN A 290 -38.47 -1.86 2.56
C ASN A 290 -37.40 -0.75 2.74
N GLN A 291 -37.14 -0.35 3.98
CA GLN A 291 -36.17 0.69 4.34
C GLN A 291 -34.78 0.15 4.68
N THR A 292 -34.55 -1.17 4.54
CA THR A 292 -33.31 -1.83 4.92
C THR A 292 -32.58 -2.35 3.69
N VAL A 293 -31.28 -2.12 3.62
CA VAL A 293 -30.40 -2.75 2.62
C VAL A 293 -29.64 -3.89 3.28
N ILE A 294 -29.68 -5.07 2.66
CA ILE A 294 -29.05 -6.29 3.17
C ILE A 294 -27.89 -6.64 2.25
N ILE A 295 -26.71 -6.81 2.84
CA ILE A 295 -25.50 -7.30 2.19
C ILE A 295 -25.21 -8.71 2.71
N ALA A 296 -25.17 -9.68 1.82
CA ALA A 296 -24.83 -11.08 2.14
C ALA A 296 -23.67 -11.54 1.27
N LYS A 297 -22.89 -12.53 1.73
CA LYS A 297 -21.85 -13.14 0.89
C LYS A 297 -22.49 -13.91 -0.27
N GLU A 298 -21.91 -13.78 -1.46
CA GLU A 298 -22.29 -14.56 -2.64
C GLU A 298 -21.86 -16.03 -2.42
N TYR A 299 -22.79 -16.97 -2.63
CA TYR A 299 -22.57 -18.41 -2.57
C TYR A 299 -22.11 -18.95 -3.91
#